data_AF-A0A7M7Q534-F1
#
_entry.id   AF-A0A7M7Q534-F1
#
_cell.length_a   1.000
_cell.length_b   1.000
_cell.length_c   1.000
_cell.angle_alpha   90.00
_cell.angle_beta   90.00
_cell.angle_gamma   90.00
#
_symmetry.space_group_name_H-M   'P 1'
#
loop_
_entity.id
_entity.type
_entity.pdbx_description
1 polymer ?
#
loop_
_entity_poly.entity_id
_entity_poly.type
_entity_poly.pdbx_seq_one_letter_code
_entity_poly.pdbx_strand_id
1 'polypeptide(L)'
;MAALGLLLNIEPLKVTLAAAAAQALHRITNSLGKGNMQGLPQLPKGLDEKGILRMSKTLLFDKKYRLSIPSRVERDDERINIPNNGDLWYTDGSRRKHAAGAGVYCRQNGVGTILPLSRYTTVLQTELIAIMWAAQAALAGSMRPRIYICSYSKSALQARDSFATKSRLVWDCVQTLNRLALKASVTLLWVPGHNGVKGNMIADDLAKLGAKSDLIGPEPAVRLCQSLIKGEIRQWASNETNRIWEEIATCGKTKAFVTTDNAKDWSRAILGLKRDKTKLLVEILTDHGILNAHRHAMGLSKDPFCRFCCTYEETPEHLLCNCSAITGMRRRHLGAPFLEAEDVQAKHAPGILSFWEAIGACLATELTGGTPRDYPCVQWSVQDRLP
;
A
#
# COMPACT_ATOMS: atom_id res chain seq x y z
N MET A 1 -3.85 26.69 3.83
CA MET A 1 -2.92 25.71 4.45
C MET A 1 -3.22 24.26 4.06
N ALA A 2 -4.47 23.78 4.14
CA ALA A 2 -4.79 22.38 3.82
C ALA A 2 -4.47 21.97 2.37
N ALA A 3 -4.81 22.81 1.38
CA ALA A 3 -4.49 22.58 -0.04
C ALA A 3 -2.99 22.39 -0.30
N LEU A 4 -2.15 23.25 0.27
CA LEU A 4 -0.69 23.14 0.14
C LEU A 4 -0.13 21.88 0.82
N GLY A 5 -0.71 21.51 1.97
CA GLY A 5 -0.35 20.25 2.64
C GLY A 5 -0.59 19.05 1.73
N LEU A 6 -1.75 18.96 1.08
CA LEU A 6 -2.05 17.87 0.17
C LEU A 6 -1.21 17.91 -1.11
N LEU A 7 -1.00 19.09 -1.71
CA LEU A 7 -0.14 19.26 -2.89
C LEU A 7 1.29 18.77 -2.66
N LEU A 8 1.80 18.93 -1.44
CA LEU A 8 3.12 18.44 -1.05
C LEU A 8 3.10 17.02 -0.50
N ASN A 9 1.94 16.36 -0.49
CA ASN A 9 1.71 15.02 0.08
C ASN A 9 2.17 14.95 1.56
N ILE A 10 1.83 15.99 2.33
CA ILE A 10 2.07 16.09 3.77
C ILE A 10 0.76 15.76 4.50
N GLU A 11 0.80 14.71 5.31
CA GLU A 11 -0.32 14.31 6.15
C GLU A 11 -0.66 15.41 7.19
N PRO A 12 -1.95 15.64 7.50
CA PRO A 12 -2.34 16.61 8.52
C PRO A 12 -1.70 16.30 9.88
N LEU A 13 -1.19 17.33 10.58
CA LEU A 13 -0.46 17.18 11.84
C LEU A 13 -1.20 16.33 12.88
N LYS A 14 -2.54 16.51 13.02
CA LYS A 14 -3.35 15.72 13.96
C LYS A 14 -3.26 14.22 13.65
N VAL A 15 -3.27 13.86 12.37
CA VAL A 15 -3.24 12.47 11.89
C VAL A 15 -1.84 11.90 12.10
N THR A 16 -0.80 12.65 11.76
CA THR A 16 0.59 12.23 11.97
C THR A 16 0.89 12.02 13.46
N LEU A 17 0.44 12.92 14.34
CA LEU A 17 0.59 12.77 15.80
C LEU A 17 -0.17 11.54 16.31
N ALA A 18 -1.41 11.32 15.87
CA ALA A 18 -2.18 10.15 16.25
C ALA A 18 -1.55 8.84 15.76
N ALA A 19 -1.05 8.80 14.52
CA ALA A 19 -0.34 7.64 13.97
C ALA A 19 0.97 7.36 14.72
N ALA A 20 1.73 8.40 15.05
CA ALA A 20 2.96 8.28 15.83
C ALA A 20 2.67 7.81 17.27
N ALA A 21 1.63 8.35 17.91
CA ALA A 21 1.16 7.94 19.21
C ALA A 21 0.70 6.48 19.20
N ALA A 22 -0.07 6.05 18.20
CA ALA A 22 -0.48 4.66 18.02
C ALA A 22 0.72 3.71 17.90
N GLN A 23 1.73 4.09 17.11
CA GLN A 23 2.97 3.31 17.00
C GLN A 23 3.80 3.30 18.29
N ALA A 24 3.79 4.39 19.06
CA ALA A 24 4.48 4.50 20.35
C ALA A 24 3.78 3.68 21.43
N LEU A 25 2.46 3.83 21.57
CA LEU A 25 1.63 3.06 22.49
C LEU A 25 1.79 1.56 22.23
N HIS A 26 1.72 1.16 20.96
CA HIS A 26 1.97 -0.22 20.58
C HIS A 26 3.39 -0.72 20.93
N ARG A 27 4.41 0.16 20.92
CA ARG A 27 5.74 -0.22 21.40
C ARG A 27 5.78 -0.41 22.92
N ILE A 28 5.08 0.43 23.67
CA ILE A 28 5.13 0.52 25.14
C ILE A 28 4.30 -0.57 25.81
N THR A 29 3.08 -0.86 25.31
CA THR A 29 2.19 -1.90 25.86
C THR A 29 2.79 -3.30 25.83
N ASN A 30 3.82 -3.52 25.02
CA ASN A 30 4.56 -4.78 24.93
C ASN A 30 5.81 -4.83 25.85
N SER A 31 6.23 -3.70 26.43
CA SER A 31 7.42 -3.61 27.30
C SER A 31 7.09 -3.40 28.77
N LEU A 32 5.95 -2.78 29.09
CA LEU A 32 5.52 -2.49 30.45
C LEU A 32 4.07 -2.95 30.58
N GLY A 33 3.79 -3.74 31.62
CA GLY A 33 2.44 -4.23 31.91
C GLY A 33 1.43 -3.09 31.95
N LYS A 34 0.16 -3.42 31.63
CA LYS A 34 -0.99 -2.51 31.44
C LYS A 34 -1.01 -1.36 32.47
N GLY A 35 -0.35 -0.25 32.15
CA GLY A 35 -0.49 1.01 32.87
C GLY A 35 -1.77 1.73 32.43
N ASN A 36 -2.27 2.65 33.26
CA ASN A 36 -3.55 3.32 33.07
C ASN A 36 -3.57 4.14 31.76
N MET A 37 -4.24 3.64 30.71
CA MET A 37 -4.24 4.20 29.34
C MET A 37 -5.37 5.22 29.11
N GLN A 38 -5.65 6.11 30.07
CA GLN A 38 -6.66 7.16 29.89
C GLN A 38 -6.10 8.33 29.07
N GLY A 39 -6.81 8.75 28.01
CA GLY A 39 -6.51 9.96 27.22
C GLY A 39 -5.71 9.78 25.92
N LEU A 40 -5.40 8.55 25.51
CA LEU A 40 -4.67 8.28 24.25
C LEU A 40 -5.63 8.14 23.05
N PRO A 41 -5.20 8.48 21.82
CA PRO A 41 -5.99 8.27 20.62
C PRO A 41 -6.41 6.80 20.51
N GLN A 42 -7.72 6.55 20.37
CA GLN A 42 -8.23 5.19 20.21
C GLN A 42 -7.62 4.59 18.93
N LEU A 43 -6.95 3.45 19.09
CA LEU A 43 -6.51 2.64 17.95
C LEU A 43 -7.75 2.25 17.13
N PRO A 44 -7.60 1.95 15.83
CA PRO A 44 -8.70 1.38 15.05
C PRO A 44 -9.24 0.14 15.78
N LYS A 45 -10.57 0.07 15.95
CA LYS A 45 -11.25 -1.02 16.67
C LYS A 45 -10.70 -2.39 16.24
N GLY A 46 -10.12 -3.14 17.19
CA GLY A 46 -9.62 -4.50 16.98
C GLY A 46 -8.08 -4.64 16.93
N LEU A 47 -7.31 -3.55 17.03
CA LEU A 47 -5.83 -3.54 17.16
C LEU A 47 -5.35 -3.32 18.60
N ASP A 48 -6.21 -2.72 19.42
CA ASP A 48 -6.06 -2.38 20.83
C ASP A 48 -5.93 -3.60 21.75
N GLU A 49 -6.54 -4.73 21.41
CA GLU A 49 -6.61 -5.91 22.28
C GLU A 49 -5.58 -7.01 21.97
N LYS A 50 -4.81 -6.85 20.89
CA LYS A 50 -4.11 -7.97 20.24
C LYS A 50 -2.59 -7.82 20.40
N GLY A 51 -2.06 -8.34 21.51
CA GLY A 51 -0.67 -8.19 21.93
C GLY A 51 0.39 -8.69 20.93
N ILE A 52 1.49 -7.94 20.80
CA ILE A 52 2.72 -8.40 20.14
C ILE A 52 3.71 -8.80 21.21
N LEU A 53 3.98 -10.10 21.35
CA LEU A 53 5.09 -10.54 22.18
C LEU A 53 6.39 -10.41 21.38
N ARG A 54 7.05 -9.27 21.57
CA ARG A 54 8.45 -9.05 21.21
C ARG A 54 9.31 -9.83 22.17
N MET A 55 10.29 -10.57 21.65
CA MET A 55 11.42 -10.98 22.46
C MET A 55 12.59 -10.02 22.23
N SER A 56 13.42 -9.87 23.25
CA SER A 56 14.77 -9.36 23.07
C SER A 56 15.49 -10.18 22.00
N LYS A 57 16.39 -9.52 21.25
CA LYS A 57 17.17 -10.21 20.21
C LYS A 57 17.83 -11.42 20.85
N THR A 58 17.44 -12.61 20.42
CA THR A 58 17.91 -13.87 20.99
C THR A 58 18.73 -14.58 19.93
N LEU A 59 19.89 -15.08 20.34
CA LEU A 59 20.78 -15.83 19.47
C LEU A 59 20.32 -17.29 19.37
N LEU A 60 20.38 -17.86 18.17
CA LEU A 60 19.91 -19.21 17.82
C LEU A 60 21.06 -20.00 17.21
N PHE A 61 22.01 -20.42 18.05
CA PHE A 61 23.17 -21.20 17.61
C PHE A 61 22.91 -22.71 17.64
N ASP A 62 22.11 -23.20 18.61
CA ASP A 62 21.81 -24.62 18.74
C ASP A 62 20.65 -25.02 17.80
N LYS A 63 20.98 -25.47 16.59
CA LYS A 63 20.02 -26.02 15.62
C LYS A 63 20.34 -27.49 15.38
N LYS A 64 19.44 -28.35 15.83
CA LYS A 64 19.63 -29.82 15.78
C LYS A 64 19.05 -30.46 14.51
N TYR A 65 18.41 -29.66 13.66
CA TYR A 65 17.84 -30.07 12.38
C TYR A 65 18.71 -29.58 11.23
N ARG A 66 18.60 -30.25 10.08
CA ARG A 66 19.26 -29.82 8.83
C ARG A 66 18.32 -29.00 7.96
N LEU A 67 18.88 -28.07 7.21
CA LEU A 67 18.18 -27.31 6.19
C LEU A 67 18.78 -27.63 4.82
N SER A 68 17.93 -28.01 3.88
CA SER A 68 18.30 -28.29 2.48
C SER A 68 17.56 -27.31 1.58
N ILE A 69 18.27 -26.28 1.14
CA ILE A 69 17.81 -25.31 0.14
C ILE A 69 18.69 -25.50 -1.11
N PRO A 70 18.14 -25.97 -2.24
CA PRO A 70 18.91 -26.13 -3.45
C PRO A 70 19.47 -24.79 -3.96
N SER A 71 20.58 -24.87 -4.70
CA SER A 71 21.19 -23.72 -5.38
C SER A 71 20.20 -23.08 -6.36
N ARG A 72 20.50 -21.87 -6.84
CA ARG A 72 19.58 -21.19 -7.78
C ARG A 72 19.35 -22.00 -9.06
N VAL A 73 20.41 -22.60 -9.61
CA VAL A 73 20.37 -23.40 -10.83
C VAL A 73 19.52 -24.67 -10.64
N GLU A 74 19.72 -25.41 -9.55
CA GLU A 74 18.93 -26.62 -9.25
C GLU A 74 17.44 -26.34 -9.01
N ARG A 75 17.10 -25.12 -8.58
CA ARG A 75 15.70 -24.70 -8.42
C ARG A 75 15.04 -24.41 -9.76
N ASP A 76 15.77 -23.82 -10.69
CA ASP A 76 15.28 -23.49 -12.03
C ASP A 76 15.10 -24.77 -12.88
N ASP A 77 15.87 -25.83 -12.59
CA ASP A 77 15.73 -27.15 -13.23
C ASP A 77 14.59 -28.01 -12.66
N GLU A 78 13.94 -27.60 -11.56
CA GLU A 78 12.84 -28.29 -10.84
C GLU A 78 13.10 -29.76 -10.44
N ARG A 79 14.32 -30.27 -10.62
CA ARG A 79 14.74 -31.63 -10.29
C ARG A 79 15.08 -31.74 -8.81
N ILE A 80 14.06 -31.87 -7.97
CA ILE A 80 14.28 -32.11 -6.52
C ILE A 80 14.00 -33.57 -6.21
N ASN A 81 15.06 -34.27 -5.76
CA ASN A 81 14.93 -35.63 -5.28
C ASN A 81 14.32 -35.63 -3.87
N ILE A 82 13.03 -35.93 -3.78
CA ILE A 82 12.31 -36.05 -2.51
C ILE A 82 12.63 -37.43 -1.90
N PRO A 83 13.28 -37.49 -0.72
CA PRO A 83 13.65 -38.76 -0.12
C PRO A 83 12.42 -39.61 0.24
N ASN A 84 12.44 -40.90 -0.08
CA ASN A 84 11.35 -41.84 0.23
C ASN A 84 11.61 -42.73 1.48
N ASN A 85 12.69 -42.47 2.23
CA ASN A 85 13.16 -43.32 3.33
C ASN A 85 12.80 -42.78 4.73
N GLY A 86 11.82 -41.88 4.83
CA GLY A 86 11.41 -41.26 6.08
C GLY A 86 9.99 -40.73 6.01
N ASP A 87 9.54 -40.08 7.08
CA ASP A 87 8.24 -39.41 7.15
C ASP A 87 8.29 -38.10 6.36
N LEU A 88 7.26 -37.84 5.54
CA LEU A 88 7.19 -36.72 4.62
C LEU A 88 5.98 -35.88 4.97
N TRP A 89 6.28 -34.70 5.49
CA TRP A 89 5.31 -33.67 5.82
C TRP A 89 5.43 -32.55 4.82
N TYR A 90 4.31 -32.14 4.23
CA TYR A 90 4.22 -31.01 3.32
C TYR A 90 3.47 -29.88 4.01
N THR A 91 3.94 -28.66 3.83
CA THR A 91 3.40 -27.48 4.52
C THR A 91 3.29 -26.31 3.57
N ASP A 92 2.18 -25.58 3.67
CA ASP A 92 1.91 -24.38 2.88
C ASP A 92 1.12 -23.36 3.73
N GLY A 93 1.24 -22.09 3.39
CA GLY A 93 0.51 -20.98 3.96
C GLY A 93 -0.14 -20.11 2.87
N SER A 94 -1.42 -19.82 3.04
CA SER A 94 -2.21 -18.99 2.13
C SER A 94 -2.69 -17.72 2.80
N ARG A 95 -2.65 -16.60 2.08
CA ARG A 95 -3.21 -15.32 2.54
C ARG A 95 -4.11 -14.71 1.47
N ARG A 96 -5.29 -14.27 1.91
CA ARG A 96 -6.25 -13.46 1.17
C ARG A 96 -6.37 -12.08 1.81
N LYS A 97 -7.12 -11.16 1.19
CA LYS A 97 -7.25 -9.76 1.63
C LYS A 97 -7.62 -9.62 3.13
N HIS A 98 -8.51 -10.48 3.63
CA HIS A 98 -9.00 -10.43 5.01
C HIS A 98 -9.02 -11.81 5.69
N ALA A 99 -8.27 -12.78 5.19
CA ALA A 99 -8.24 -14.13 5.75
C ALA A 99 -6.89 -14.79 5.48
N ALA A 100 -6.51 -15.74 6.34
CA ALA A 100 -5.27 -16.46 6.22
C ALA A 100 -5.45 -17.92 6.67
N GLY A 101 -4.62 -18.81 6.17
CA GLY A 101 -4.69 -20.23 6.51
C GLY A 101 -3.35 -20.91 6.32
N ALA A 102 -3.19 -22.03 7.02
CA ALA A 102 -2.06 -22.93 6.87
C ALA A 102 -2.58 -24.34 6.57
N GLY A 103 -1.83 -25.06 5.74
CA GLY A 103 -2.12 -26.42 5.33
C GLY A 103 -0.96 -27.33 5.68
N VAL A 104 -1.26 -28.50 6.22
CA VAL A 104 -0.26 -29.53 6.53
C VAL A 104 -0.75 -30.86 5.99
N TYR A 105 0.12 -31.60 5.30
CA TYR A 105 -0.20 -32.93 4.78
C TYR A 105 0.91 -33.92 5.13
N CYS A 106 0.56 -35.03 5.78
CA CYS A 106 1.48 -36.14 6.05
C CYS A 106 1.23 -37.26 5.04
N ARG A 107 2.26 -37.63 4.28
CA ARG A 107 2.14 -38.64 3.21
C ARG A 107 1.89 -40.04 3.77
N GLN A 108 2.48 -40.37 4.91
CA GLN A 108 2.53 -41.75 5.43
C GLN A 108 1.18 -42.24 5.95
N ASN A 109 0.44 -41.37 6.63
CA ASN A 109 -0.90 -41.67 7.11
C ASN A 109 -1.99 -41.07 6.20
N GLY A 110 -1.61 -40.30 5.19
CA GLY A 110 -2.55 -39.64 4.26
C GLY A 110 -3.38 -38.53 4.91
N VAL A 111 -3.02 -38.06 6.10
CA VAL A 111 -3.80 -37.08 6.86
C VAL A 111 -3.45 -35.66 6.44
N GLY A 112 -4.47 -34.91 6.04
CA GLY A 112 -4.42 -33.46 5.84
C GLY A 112 -4.96 -32.70 7.06
N THR A 113 -4.35 -31.58 7.40
CA THR A 113 -4.82 -30.66 8.43
C THR A 113 -4.99 -29.27 7.85
N ILE A 114 -6.15 -28.69 8.14
CA ILE A 114 -6.52 -27.32 7.79
C ILE A 114 -6.41 -26.48 9.06
N LEU A 115 -5.67 -25.38 8.98
CA LEU A 115 -5.50 -24.44 10.07
C LEU A 115 -6.03 -23.07 9.61
N PRO A 116 -7.27 -22.70 9.98
CA PRO A 116 -7.76 -21.34 9.80
C PRO A 116 -6.96 -20.39 10.70
N LEU A 117 -6.53 -19.25 10.16
CA LEU A 117 -5.71 -18.27 10.89
C LEU A 117 -6.35 -16.89 10.82
N SER A 118 -6.06 -16.05 11.81
CA SER A 118 -6.66 -14.71 11.88
C SER A 118 -6.30 -13.88 10.65
N ARG A 119 -7.18 -12.94 10.27
CA ARG A 119 -7.01 -11.99 9.15
C ARG A 119 -5.70 -11.20 9.18
N TYR A 120 -5.09 -11.11 10.37
CA TYR A 120 -3.84 -10.41 10.59
C TYR A 120 -2.58 -11.27 10.46
N THR A 121 -2.72 -12.51 9.98
CA THR A 121 -1.58 -13.41 9.79
C THR A 121 -0.93 -13.13 8.45
N THR A 122 0.39 -12.90 8.44
CA THR A 122 1.17 -12.74 7.20
C THR A 122 1.48 -14.07 6.56
N VAL A 123 1.78 -14.07 5.25
CA VAL A 123 2.22 -15.27 4.52
C VAL A 123 3.42 -15.96 5.20
N LEU A 124 4.39 -15.19 5.70
CA LEU A 124 5.52 -15.79 6.44
C LEU A 124 5.06 -16.48 7.74
N GLN A 125 4.07 -15.92 8.43
CA GLN A 125 3.55 -16.51 9.66
C GLN A 125 2.72 -17.77 9.38
N THR A 126 1.89 -17.78 8.33
CA THR A 126 1.13 -18.97 7.92
C THR A 126 2.07 -20.14 7.64
N GLU A 127 3.17 -19.89 6.91
CA GLU A 127 4.22 -20.88 6.63
C GLU A 127 4.91 -21.41 7.89
N LEU A 128 5.33 -20.51 8.78
CA LEU A 128 5.99 -20.90 10.02
C LEU A 128 5.08 -21.70 10.95
N ILE A 129 3.78 -21.39 10.96
CA ILE A 129 2.77 -22.13 11.72
C ILE A 129 2.56 -23.51 11.12
N ALA A 130 2.44 -23.63 9.80
CA ALA A 130 2.30 -24.91 9.12
C ALA A 130 3.47 -25.85 9.49
N ILE A 131 4.70 -25.33 9.46
CA ILE A 131 5.89 -26.12 9.81
C ILE A 131 5.94 -26.46 11.31
N MET A 132 5.62 -25.51 12.18
CA MET A 132 5.57 -25.78 13.62
C MET A 132 4.51 -26.83 13.95
N TRP A 133 3.35 -26.77 13.30
CA TRP A 133 2.28 -27.74 13.45
C TRP A 133 2.69 -29.12 12.95
N ALA A 134 3.32 -29.21 11.77
CA ALA A 134 3.85 -30.47 11.26
C ALA A 134 4.84 -31.11 12.25
N ALA A 135 5.72 -30.32 12.86
CA ALA A 135 6.66 -30.82 13.86
C ALA A 135 5.97 -31.29 15.16
N GLN A 136 4.92 -30.59 15.61
CA GLN A 136 4.12 -30.99 16.77
C GLN A 136 3.32 -32.27 16.49
N ALA A 137 2.68 -32.36 15.33
CA ALA A 137 1.93 -33.53 14.90
C ALA A 137 2.84 -34.76 14.76
N ALA A 138 4.05 -34.58 14.21
CA ALA A 138 5.05 -35.64 14.17
C ALA A 138 5.45 -36.09 15.59
N LEU A 139 5.69 -35.16 16.53
CA LEU A 139 6.02 -35.46 17.93
C LEU A 139 4.91 -36.24 18.68
N ALA A 140 3.65 -36.01 18.32
CA ALA A 140 2.50 -36.64 18.96
C ALA A 140 2.13 -38.01 18.37
N GLY A 141 2.54 -38.29 17.14
CA GLY A 141 2.25 -39.54 16.44
C GLY A 141 3.35 -40.60 16.58
N SER A 142 3.14 -41.73 15.91
CA SER A 142 4.22 -42.69 15.64
C SER A 142 5.16 -42.08 14.60
N MET A 143 6.45 -42.03 14.93
CA MET A 143 7.46 -41.29 14.16
C MET A 143 8.60 -42.21 13.72
N ARG A 144 8.99 -42.09 12.45
CA ARG A 144 10.17 -42.78 11.91
C ARG A 144 11.47 -42.07 12.30
N PRO A 145 12.62 -42.77 12.23
CA PRO A 145 13.93 -42.17 12.54
C PRO A 145 14.34 -41.00 11.65
N ARG A 146 13.71 -40.85 10.47
CA ARG A 146 13.98 -39.77 9.50
C ARG A 146 12.69 -39.04 9.19
N ILE A 147 12.71 -37.71 9.31
CA ILE A 147 11.56 -36.85 9.06
C ILE A 147 11.99 -35.71 8.13
N TYR A 148 11.21 -35.53 7.08
CA TYR A 148 11.36 -34.50 6.06
C TYR A 148 10.15 -33.56 6.13
N ILE A 149 10.39 -32.28 6.44
CA ILE A 149 9.34 -31.25 6.37
C ILE A 149 9.61 -30.39 5.14
N CYS A 150 8.71 -30.48 4.17
CA CYS A 150 8.78 -29.87 2.85
C CYS A 150 7.99 -28.55 2.84
N SER A 151 8.64 -27.45 2.46
CA SER A 151 8.00 -26.13 2.30
C SER A 151 8.58 -25.43 1.07
N TYR A 152 7.73 -24.75 0.31
CA TYR A 152 8.16 -23.91 -0.81
C TYR A 152 8.62 -22.51 -0.36
N SER A 153 8.35 -22.13 0.88
CA SER A 153 8.66 -20.79 1.39
C SER A 153 10.12 -20.65 1.79
N LYS A 154 10.94 -20.22 0.83
CA LYS A 154 12.37 -19.92 1.07
C LYS A 154 12.55 -18.93 2.22
N SER A 155 11.67 -17.94 2.35
CA SER A 155 11.71 -16.96 3.43
C SER A 155 11.43 -17.58 4.80
N ALA A 156 10.51 -18.55 4.89
CA ALA A 156 10.25 -19.31 6.13
C ALA A 156 11.42 -20.21 6.51
N LEU A 157 12.06 -20.85 5.52
CA LEU A 157 13.25 -21.67 5.73
C LEU A 157 14.45 -20.82 6.18
N GLN A 158 14.73 -19.72 5.49
CA GLN A 158 15.82 -18.80 5.84
C GLN A 158 15.61 -18.10 7.19
N ALA A 159 14.37 -17.76 7.56
CA ALA A 159 14.07 -17.19 8.86
C ALA A 159 14.51 -18.07 10.03
N ARG A 160 14.50 -19.40 9.82
CA ARG A 160 14.94 -20.40 10.80
C ARG A 160 16.43 -20.68 10.73
N ASP A 161 17.06 -20.36 9.60
CA ASP A 161 18.51 -20.43 9.41
C ASP A 161 19.28 -19.22 9.97
N SER A 162 18.59 -18.12 10.27
CA SER A 162 19.20 -16.96 10.93
C SER A 162 19.79 -17.30 12.32
N PHE A 163 20.96 -16.74 12.64
CA PHE A 163 21.62 -16.87 13.96
C PHE A 163 21.00 -15.98 15.04
N ALA A 164 20.08 -15.10 14.68
CA ALA A 164 19.39 -14.24 15.63
C ALA A 164 17.94 -14.01 15.21
N THR A 165 17.04 -13.95 16.19
CA THR A 165 15.65 -13.59 15.95
C THR A 165 15.15 -12.57 16.96
N LYS A 166 14.21 -11.74 16.52
CA LYS A 166 13.36 -10.89 17.37
C LYS A 166 11.90 -11.36 17.36
N SER A 167 11.60 -12.39 16.55
CA SER A 167 10.27 -12.95 16.38
C SER A 167 10.10 -14.14 17.31
N ARG A 168 9.10 -14.05 18.19
CA ARG A 168 8.78 -15.15 19.10
C ARG A 168 8.26 -16.38 18.36
N LEU A 169 7.48 -16.21 17.29
CA LEU A 169 7.03 -17.32 16.44
C LEU A 169 8.20 -18.09 15.81
N VAL A 170 9.22 -17.37 15.32
CA VAL A 170 10.43 -18.02 14.78
C VAL A 170 11.13 -18.81 15.89
N TRP A 171 11.27 -18.23 17.08
CA TRP A 171 11.89 -18.92 18.22
C TRP A 171 11.09 -20.17 18.62
N ASP A 172 9.77 -20.07 18.81
CA ASP A 172 8.90 -21.20 19.19
C ASP A 172 8.96 -22.31 18.13
N CYS A 173 8.98 -21.94 16.85
CA CYS A 173 9.16 -22.89 15.73
C CYS A 173 10.51 -23.60 15.84
N VAL A 174 11.63 -22.86 15.98
CA VAL A 174 12.99 -23.41 16.16
C VAL A 174 13.07 -24.37 17.35
N GLN A 175 12.51 -23.99 18.49
CA GLN A 175 12.48 -24.85 19.69
C GLN A 175 11.69 -26.13 19.47
N THR A 176 10.54 -26.05 18.80
CA THR A 176 9.71 -27.21 18.46
C THR A 176 10.47 -28.20 17.58
N LEU A 177 11.22 -27.70 16.61
CA LEU A 177 12.02 -28.55 15.72
C LEU A 177 13.23 -29.14 16.42
N ASN A 178 13.87 -28.39 17.30
CA ASN A 178 14.96 -28.91 18.11
C ASN A 178 14.46 -30.05 19.00
N ARG A 179 13.27 -29.91 19.60
CA ARG A 179 12.63 -31.01 20.35
C ARG A 179 12.35 -32.23 19.47
N LEU A 180 11.86 -32.02 18.25
CA LEU A 180 11.67 -33.11 17.27
C LEU A 180 12.99 -33.77 16.90
N ALA A 181 14.04 -32.98 16.69
CA ALA A 181 15.37 -33.42 16.30
C ALA A 181 16.12 -34.18 17.39
N LEU A 182 15.68 -34.10 18.65
CA LEU A 182 16.18 -34.96 19.72
C LEU A 182 15.71 -36.42 19.58
N LYS A 183 14.61 -36.67 18.85
CA LYS A 183 14.00 -37.99 18.69
C LYS A 183 14.21 -38.60 17.30
N ALA A 184 14.38 -37.76 16.28
CA ALA A 184 14.52 -38.20 14.89
C ALA A 184 15.48 -37.28 14.12
N SER A 185 16.05 -37.78 13.02
CA SER A 185 16.79 -36.94 12.08
C SER A 185 15.80 -36.07 11.29
N VAL A 186 15.78 -34.77 11.61
CA VAL A 186 14.88 -33.79 10.97
C VAL A 186 15.61 -33.04 9.87
N THR A 187 15.04 -33.04 8.67
CA THR A 187 15.49 -32.23 7.54
C THR A 187 14.36 -31.36 7.03
N LEU A 188 14.61 -30.06 6.95
CA LEU A 188 13.74 -29.11 6.26
C LEU A 188 14.15 -29.07 4.80
N LEU A 189 13.24 -29.46 3.92
CA LEU A 189 13.48 -29.56 2.50
C LEU A 189 12.72 -28.46 1.77
N TRP A 190 13.43 -27.68 0.96
CA TRP A 190 12.75 -26.82 0.00
C TRP A 190 12.18 -27.66 -1.15
N VAL A 191 10.93 -27.40 -1.52
CA VAL A 191 10.26 -28.02 -2.67
C VAL A 191 9.71 -26.93 -3.59
N PRO A 192 9.59 -27.17 -4.91
CA PRO A 192 9.11 -26.15 -5.83
C PRO A 192 7.60 -25.92 -5.63
N GLY A 193 7.18 -24.66 -5.74
CA GLY A 193 5.78 -24.27 -5.68
C GLY A 193 5.09 -24.60 -7.00
N HIS A 194 4.05 -25.43 -6.95
CA HIS A 194 3.09 -25.70 -8.03
C HIS A 194 3.51 -26.57 -9.23
N ASN A 195 4.74 -27.11 -9.29
CA ASN A 195 5.12 -28.06 -10.34
C ASN A 195 5.50 -29.45 -9.78
N GLY A 196 4.65 -30.45 -10.08
CA GLY A 196 4.98 -31.88 -9.99
C GLY A 196 4.91 -32.58 -8.63
N VAL A 197 4.93 -31.85 -7.50
CA VAL A 197 4.93 -32.48 -6.15
C VAL A 197 3.53 -32.59 -5.57
N LYS A 198 2.89 -33.75 -5.74
CA LYS A 198 1.52 -34.04 -5.27
C LYS A 198 1.27 -33.65 -3.80
N GLY A 199 2.23 -33.93 -2.90
CA GLY A 199 2.09 -33.60 -1.48
C GLY A 199 2.04 -32.09 -1.21
N ASN A 200 2.81 -31.29 -1.97
CA ASN A 200 2.79 -29.84 -1.84
C ASN A 200 1.48 -29.25 -2.39
N MET A 201 0.97 -29.78 -3.50
CA MET A 201 -0.34 -29.38 -4.04
C MET A 201 -1.47 -29.59 -3.03
N ILE A 202 -1.46 -30.73 -2.32
CA ILE A 202 -2.44 -31.00 -1.26
C ILE A 202 -2.29 -29.99 -0.12
N ALA A 203 -1.05 -29.70 0.32
CA ALA A 203 -0.82 -28.71 1.38
C ALA A 203 -1.29 -27.29 0.98
N ASP A 204 -1.05 -26.87 -0.27
CA ASP A 204 -1.54 -25.61 -0.85
C ASP A 204 -3.07 -25.53 -0.83
N ASP A 205 -3.75 -26.59 -1.28
CA ASP A 205 -5.21 -26.65 -1.25
C ASP A 205 -5.76 -26.60 0.18
N LEU A 206 -5.14 -27.30 1.13
CA LEU A 206 -5.50 -27.23 2.55
C LEU A 206 -5.29 -25.82 3.12
N ALA A 207 -4.21 -25.14 2.74
CA ALA A 207 -3.93 -23.77 3.17
C ALA A 207 -4.97 -22.78 2.60
N LYS A 208 -5.35 -22.93 1.33
CA LYS A 208 -6.41 -22.15 0.68
C LYS A 208 -7.77 -22.40 1.32
N LEU A 209 -8.07 -23.63 1.72
CA LEU A 209 -9.28 -23.97 2.47
C LEU A 209 -9.25 -23.30 3.86
N GLY A 210 -8.13 -23.35 4.57
CA GLY A 210 -7.96 -22.64 5.84
C GLY A 210 -8.18 -21.14 5.73
N ALA A 211 -7.73 -20.52 4.63
CA ALA A 211 -7.96 -19.11 4.35
C ALA A 211 -9.40 -18.78 3.88
N LYS A 212 -10.26 -19.77 3.68
CA LYS A 212 -11.70 -19.61 3.40
C LYS A 212 -12.57 -19.93 4.62
N SER A 213 -12.05 -20.71 5.56
CA SER A 213 -12.76 -21.11 6.76
C SER A 213 -12.72 -20.01 7.82
N ASP A 214 -13.80 -19.91 8.59
CA ASP A 214 -13.82 -19.05 9.77
C ASP A 214 -12.93 -19.62 10.87
N LEU A 215 -12.23 -18.72 11.57
CA LEU A 215 -11.47 -19.10 12.75
C LEU A 215 -12.45 -19.42 13.89
N ILE A 216 -12.42 -20.66 14.38
CA ILE A 216 -13.15 -21.06 15.58
C ILE A 216 -12.20 -20.88 16.78
N GLY A 217 -12.38 -19.80 17.54
CA GLY A 217 -11.59 -19.48 18.75
C GLY A 217 -11.37 -17.98 18.96
N PRO A 218 -10.79 -17.56 20.10
CA PRO A 218 -10.52 -16.14 20.35
C PRO A 218 -9.51 -15.60 19.35
N GLU A 219 -9.84 -14.49 18.69
CA GLU A 219 -8.88 -13.80 17.86
C GLU A 219 -7.93 -12.91 18.69
N PRO A 220 -6.63 -12.83 18.32
CA PRO A 220 -6.02 -13.49 17.18
C PRO A 220 -5.43 -14.84 17.60
N ALA A 221 -5.72 -15.91 16.86
CA ALA A 221 -5.06 -17.21 17.06
C ALA A 221 -3.54 -17.17 16.84
N VAL A 222 -3.05 -16.14 16.14
CA VAL A 222 -1.63 -15.92 15.83
C VAL A 222 -1.24 -14.51 16.24
N ARG A 223 -0.09 -14.38 16.90
CA ARG A 223 0.44 -13.07 17.34
C ARG A 223 0.67 -12.14 16.14
N LEU A 224 0.30 -10.87 16.29
CA LEU A 224 0.43 -9.88 15.21
C LEU A 224 1.90 -9.62 14.86
N CYS A 225 2.17 -9.29 13.59
CA CYS A 225 3.50 -8.84 13.16
C CYS A 225 3.57 -7.30 13.13
N GLN A 226 4.73 -6.74 13.47
CA GLN A 226 4.91 -5.28 13.57
C GLN A 226 4.76 -4.58 12.22
N SER A 227 5.19 -5.22 11.13
CA SER A 227 5.05 -4.69 9.78
C SER A 227 3.59 -4.51 9.39
N LEU A 228 2.72 -5.45 9.78
CA LEU A 228 1.29 -5.35 9.55
C LEU A 228 0.69 -4.20 10.34
N ILE A 229 0.98 -4.08 11.64
CA ILE A 229 0.45 -2.97 12.45
C ILE A 229 0.90 -1.62 11.90
N LYS A 230 2.17 -1.49 11.49
CA LYS A 230 2.64 -0.28 10.81
C LYS A 230 1.94 -0.05 9.47
N GLY A 231 1.49 -1.10 8.80
CA GLY A 231 0.70 -1.03 7.58
C GLY A 231 -0.73 -0.54 7.86
N GLU A 232 -1.41 -1.14 8.83
CA GLU A 232 -2.77 -0.76 9.26
C GLU A 232 -2.83 0.69 9.75
N ILE A 233 -1.86 1.13 10.55
CA ILE A 233 -1.77 2.53 11.01
C ILE A 233 -1.59 3.47 9.82
N ARG A 234 -0.75 3.11 8.85
CA ARG A 234 -0.55 3.91 7.63
C ARG A 234 -1.81 3.96 6.77
N GLN A 235 -2.52 2.84 6.63
CA GLN A 235 -3.78 2.80 5.90
C GLN A 235 -4.85 3.65 6.59
N TRP A 236 -4.97 3.54 7.90
CA TRP A 236 -5.86 4.40 8.69
C TRP A 236 -5.51 5.89 8.51
N ALA A 237 -4.23 6.26 8.59
CA ALA A 237 -3.78 7.64 8.42
C ALA A 237 -4.13 8.18 7.02
N SER A 238 -3.96 7.35 5.98
CA SER A 238 -4.38 7.68 4.62
C SER A 238 -5.89 7.90 4.54
N ASN A 239 -6.70 6.98 5.08
CA ASN A 239 -8.16 7.09 5.05
C ASN A 239 -8.68 8.31 5.82
N GLU A 240 -8.10 8.59 6.99
CA GLU A 240 -8.44 9.77 7.79
C GLU A 240 -8.01 11.07 7.09
N THR A 241 -6.87 11.06 6.38
CA THR A 241 -6.45 12.20 5.54
C THR A 241 -7.43 12.44 4.40
N ASN A 242 -7.89 11.38 3.72
CA ASN A 242 -8.92 11.47 2.67
C ASN A 242 -10.22 12.04 3.23
N ARG A 243 -10.69 11.52 4.36
CA ARG A 243 -11.90 12.00 5.03
C ARG A 243 -11.81 13.49 5.40
N ILE A 244 -10.70 13.90 6.02
CA ILE A 244 -10.46 15.31 6.33
C ILE A 244 -10.45 16.16 5.05
N TRP A 245 -9.80 15.68 3.98
CA TRP A 245 -9.78 16.40 2.71
C TRP A 245 -11.19 16.60 2.16
N GLU A 246 -12.01 15.56 2.12
CA GLU A 246 -13.41 15.62 1.67
C GLU A 246 -14.26 16.58 2.53
N GLU A 247 -14.13 16.52 3.86
CA GLU A 247 -14.90 17.34 4.81
C GLU A 247 -14.55 18.84 4.79
N ILE A 248 -13.36 19.24 4.34
CA ILE A 248 -12.99 20.66 4.27
C ILE A 248 -13.89 21.38 3.26
N ALA A 249 -14.81 22.23 3.73
CA ALA A 249 -15.72 22.99 2.85
C ALA A 249 -14.97 24.01 1.96
N THR A 250 -13.79 24.45 2.39
CA THR A 250 -12.93 25.37 1.64
C THR A 250 -12.02 24.59 0.67
N CYS A 251 -11.44 25.25 -0.34
CA CYS A 251 -10.61 24.61 -1.37
C CYS A 251 -11.36 23.80 -2.45
N GLY A 252 -12.65 24.03 -2.67
CA GLY A 252 -13.42 23.35 -3.74
C GLY A 252 -12.74 23.39 -5.12
N LYS A 253 -12.17 24.54 -5.49
CA LYS A 253 -11.43 24.71 -6.75
C LYS A 253 -10.15 23.87 -6.83
N THR A 254 -9.45 23.68 -5.71
CA THR A 254 -8.28 22.78 -5.64
C THR A 254 -8.68 21.32 -5.73
N LYS A 255 -9.81 20.95 -5.10
CA LYS A 255 -10.34 19.59 -5.09
C LYS A 255 -10.68 19.08 -6.50
N ALA A 256 -11.00 19.97 -7.44
CA ALA A 256 -11.23 19.62 -8.84
C ALA A 256 -10.00 18.93 -9.46
N PHE A 257 -8.78 19.36 -9.12
CA PHE A 257 -7.54 18.84 -9.72
C PHE A 257 -6.70 17.96 -8.78
N VAL A 258 -6.86 18.16 -7.46
CA VAL A 258 -6.00 17.56 -6.44
C VAL A 258 -6.85 16.67 -5.54
N THR A 259 -6.62 15.37 -5.69
CA THR A 259 -7.20 14.32 -4.86
C THR A 259 -6.10 13.68 -4.03
N THR A 260 -6.47 12.91 -3.02
CA THR A 260 -5.50 12.18 -2.22
C THR A 260 -4.81 11.06 -3.00
N ASP A 261 -5.45 10.55 -4.06
CA ASP A 261 -4.88 9.53 -4.93
C ASP A 261 -3.75 10.08 -5.82
N ASN A 262 -3.88 11.32 -6.31
CA ASN A 262 -2.89 11.95 -7.18
C ASN A 262 -1.92 12.90 -6.45
N ALA A 263 -2.09 13.11 -5.15
CA ALA A 263 -1.27 14.00 -4.31
C ALA A 263 0.24 13.70 -4.38
N LYS A 264 0.61 12.40 -4.40
CA LYS A 264 2.02 11.99 -4.52
C LYS A 264 2.66 12.41 -5.84
N ASP A 265 1.89 12.36 -6.93
CA ASP A 265 2.38 12.72 -8.24
C ASP A 265 2.50 14.23 -8.39
N TRP A 266 1.54 14.99 -7.86
CA TRP A 266 1.64 16.44 -7.75
C TRP A 266 2.83 16.88 -6.91
N SER A 267 3.04 16.25 -5.74
CA SER A 267 4.20 16.54 -4.87
C SER A 267 5.52 16.30 -5.61
N ARG A 268 5.64 15.17 -6.31
CA ARG A 268 6.84 14.88 -7.12
C ARG A 268 7.05 15.89 -8.24
N ALA A 269 5.99 16.28 -8.95
CA ALA A 269 6.05 17.28 -10.00
C ALA A 269 6.50 18.64 -9.44
N ILE A 270 5.87 19.11 -8.36
CA ILE A 270 6.16 20.39 -7.71
C ILE A 270 7.60 20.46 -7.20
N LEU A 271 8.08 19.39 -6.54
CA LEU A 271 9.44 19.32 -5.99
C LEU A 271 10.53 19.21 -7.08
N GLY A 272 10.17 18.75 -8.28
CA GLY A 272 11.08 18.67 -9.43
C GLY A 272 11.21 19.97 -10.24
N LEU A 273 10.36 20.96 -9.98
CA LEU A 273 10.31 22.21 -10.74
C LEU A 273 11.21 23.30 -10.12
N LYS A 274 11.63 24.26 -10.97
CA LYS A 274 12.27 25.51 -10.51
C LYS A 274 11.24 26.41 -9.83
N ARG A 275 11.71 27.28 -8.93
CA ARG A 275 10.87 28.19 -8.10
C ARG A 275 9.75 28.89 -8.88
N ASP A 276 10.03 29.48 -10.04
CA ASP A 276 9.03 30.24 -10.80
C ASP A 276 7.92 29.36 -11.35
N LYS A 277 8.29 28.16 -11.82
CA LYS A 277 7.35 27.15 -12.32
C LYS A 277 6.54 26.53 -11.19
N THR A 278 7.18 26.29 -10.04
CA THR A 278 6.50 25.83 -8.83
C THR A 278 5.44 26.85 -8.39
N LYS A 279 5.80 28.13 -8.32
CA LYS A 279 4.87 29.21 -7.99
C LYS A 279 3.68 29.20 -8.95
N LEU A 280 3.95 29.23 -10.26
CA LEU A 280 2.92 29.24 -11.29
C LEU A 280 1.98 28.03 -11.16
N LEU A 281 2.53 26.82 -11.03
CA LEU A 281 1.72 25.60 -10.92
C LEU A 281 0.84 25.61 -9.66
N VAL A 282 1.39 26.07 -8.53
CA VAL A 282 0.63 26.17 -7.28
C VAL A 282 -0.50 27.20 -7.41
N GLU A 283 -0.25 28.36 -8.02
CA GLU A 283 -1.28 29.38 -8.27
C GLU A 283 -2.42 28.85 -9.16
N ILE A 284 -2.07 28.04 -10.18
CA ILE A 284 -3.05 27.37 -11.06
C ILE A 284 -3.90 26.38 -10.27
N LEU A 285 -3.26 25.42 -9.57
CA LEU A 285 -3.96 24.35 -8.87
C LEU A 285 -4.78 24.84 -7.67
N THR A 286 -4.37 25.96 -7.07
CA THR A 286 -5.10 26.54 -5.94
C THR A 286 -6.12 27.58 -6.34
N ASP A 287 -6.15 28.01 -7.61
CA ASP A 287 -6.89 29.20 -8.07
C ASP A 287 -6.59 30.46 -7.25
N HIS A 288 -5.30 30.75 -7.08
CA HIS A 288 -4.79 31.97 -6.43
C HIS A 288 -3.85 32.74 -7.37
N GLY A 289 -4.19 32.76 -8.66
CA GLY A 289 -3.40 33.40 -9.72
C GLY A 289 -3.98 34.74 -10.20
N ILE A 290 -3.44 35.24 -11.31
CA ILE A 290 -3.80 36.54 -11.91
C ILE A 290 -5.06 36.52 -12.78
N LEU A 291 -5.95 35.54 -12.59
CA LEU A 291 -7.19 35.44 -13.36
C LEU A 291 -8.29 36.32 -12.77
N ASN A 292 -9.19 36.80 -13.63
CA ASN A 292 -10.23 37.76 -13.29
C ASN A 292 -11.18 37.26 -12.20
N ALA A 293 -11.51 35.97 -12.13
CA ALA A 293 -12.36 35.46 -11.05
C ALA A 293 -11.72 35.69 -9.66
N HIS A 294 -10.45 35.32 -9.51
CA HIS A 294 -9.70 35.54 -8.27
C HIS A 294 -9.45 37.04 -8.01
N ARG A 295 -9.06 37.80 -9.05
CA ARG A 295 -8.81 39.24 -8.94
C ARG A 295 -10.07 40.03 -8.59
N HIS A 296 -11.21 39.70 -9.15
CA HIS A 296 -12.50 40.33 -8.84
C HIS A 296 -12.92 40.03 -7.41
N ALA A 297 -12.75 38.79 -6.93
CA ALA A 297 -12.99 38.43 -5.53
C ALA A 297 -12.09 39.23 -4.55
N MET A 298 -10.89 39.64 -5.00
CA MET A 298 -9.99 40.53 -4.25
C MET A 298 -10.24 42.04 -4.49
N GLY A 299 -11.21 42.43 -5.33
CA GLY A 299 -11.47 43.83 -5.68
C GLY A 299 -10.45 44.47 -6.63
N LEU A 300 -9.63 43.67 -7.33
CA LEU A 300 -8.58 44.09 -8.27
C LEU A 300 -8.99 44.02 -9.75
N SER A 301 -10.21 43.58 -10.04
CA SER A 301 -10.81 43.54 -11.38
C SER A 301 -12.23 44.11 -11.32
N LYS A 302 -12.69 44.69 -12.44
CA LYS A 302 -14.06 45.24 -12.56
C LYS A 302 -15.12 44.15 -12.62
N ASP A 303 -14.77 43.01 -13.22
CA ASP A 303 -15.66 41.87 -13.41
C ASP A 303 -14.85 40.56 -13.34
N PRO A 304 -15.52 39.41 -13.09
CA PRO A 304 -14.88 38.11 -12.99
C PRO A 304 -14.74 37.38 -14.33
N PHE A 305 -15.20 37.96 -15.45
CA PHE A 305 -15.36 37.22 -16.70
C PHE A 305 -14.03 36.94 -17.40
N CYS A 306 -14.02 35.83 -18.15
CA CYS A 306 -12.92 35.37 -18.98
C CYS A 306 -12.57 36.40 -20.05
N ARG A 307 -11.30 36.79 -20.13
CA ARG A 307 -10.80 37.75 -21.12
C ARG A 307 -10.87 37.24 -22.56
N PHE A 308 -10.96 35.93 -22.74
CA PHE A 308 -11.00 35.31 -24.06
C PHE A 308 -12.42 35.09 -24.58
N CYS A 309 -13.31 34.53 -23.77
CA CYS A 309 -14.67 34.17 -24.21
C CYS A 309 -15.75 35.12 -23.70
N CYS A 310 -15.44 35.98 -22.73
CA CYS A 310 -16.35 36.94 -22.10
C CYS A 310 -17.67 36.37 -21.56
N THR A 311 -17.77 35.04 -21.40
CA THR A 311 -19.05 34.36 -21.10
C THR A 311 -19.07 33.79 -19.68
N TYR A 312 -17.98 33.16 -19.25
CA TYR A 312 -17.88 32.48 -17.96
C TYR A 312 -16.82 33.16 -17.08
N GLU A 313 -16.83 32.88 -15.77
CA GLU A 313 -15.79 33.34 -14.87
C GLU A 313 -14.40 32.83 -15.30
N GLU A 314 -13.40 33.71 -15.24
CA GLU A 314 -12.02 33.34 -15.57
C GLU A 314 -11.38 32.54 -14.43
N THR A 315 -11.59 31.23 -14.44
CA THR A 315 -10.97 30.30 -13.48
C THR A 315 -9.96 29.38 -14.17
N PRO A 316 -9.04 28.75 -13.42
CA PRO A 316 -8.12 27.79 -13.99
C PRO A 316 -8.86 26.62 -14.61
N GLU A 317 -9.96 26.17 -13.98
CA GLU A 317 -10.86 25.15 -14.53
C GLU A 317 -11.48 25.58 -15.85
N HIS A 318 -11.97 26.81 -15.95
CA HIS A 318 -12.48 27.29 -17.23
C HIS A 318 -11.39 27.24 -18.32
N LEU A 319 -10.20 27.74 -18.01
CA LEU A 319 -9.10 27.79 -18.97
C LEU A 319 -8.48 26.42 -19.26
N LEU A 320 -8.44 25.47 -18.30
CA LEU A 320 -7.88 24.11 -18.44
C LEU A 320 -8.86 23.07 -18.97
N CYS A 321 -10.16 23.27 -18.78
CA CYS A 321 -11.19 22.32 -19.16
C CYS A 321 -12.07 22.77 -20.34
N ASN A 322 -12.68 23.97 -20.31
CA ASN A 322 -13.89 24.21 -21.10
C ASN A 322 -14.01 25.55 -21.87
N CYS A 323 -13.07 26.48 -21.78
CA CYS A 323 -13.06 27.71 -22.57
C CYS A 323 -13.02 27.45 -24.09
N SER A 324 -14.09 27.86 -24.79
CA SER A 324 -14.30 27.69 -26.24
C SER A 324 -13.33 28.52 -27.08
N ALA A 325 -12.97 29.72 -26.61
CA ALA A 325 -12.10 30.66 -27.33
C ALA A 325 -10.64 30.19 -27.48
N ILE A 326 -10.18 29.27 -26.63
CA ILE A 326 -8.78 28.81 -26.58
C ILE A 326 -8.60 27.30 -26.82
N THR A 327 -9.58 26.65 -27.45
CA THR A 327 -9.57 25.22 -27.77
C THR A 327 -8.31 24.79 -28.56
N GLY A 328 -7.83 25.64 -29.48
CA GLY A 328 -6.61 25.39 -30.25
C GLY A 328 -5.33 25.33 -29.40
N MET A 329 -5.19 26.25 -28.43
CA MET A 329 -4.07 26.20 -27.47
C MET A 329 -4.17 24.97 -26.56
N ARG A 330 -5.38 24.66 -26.08
CA ARG A 330 -5.59 23.46 -25.24
C ARG A 330 -5.19 22.20 -25.98
N ARG A 331 -5.61 22.03 -27.24
CA ARG A 331 -5.22 20.87 -28.07
C ARG A 331 -3.71 20.79 -28.29
N ARG A 332 -3.05 21.93 -28.53
CA ARG A 332 -1.60 21.97 -28.78
C ARG A 332 -0.77 21.56 -27.55
N HIS A 333 -1.15 22.01 -26.36
CA HIS A 333 -0.34 21.83 -25.15
C HIS A 333 -0.82 20.69 -24.24
N LEU A 334 -2.13 20.39 -24.25
CA LEU A 334 -2.77 19.39 -23.40
C LEU A 334 -3.39 18.22 -24.20
N GLY A 335 -3.31 18.24 -25.53
CA GLY A 335 -3.72 17.13 -26.40
C GLY A 335 -5.21 17.06 -26.74
N ALA A 336 -6.07 17.82 -26.06
CA ALA A 336 -7.52 17.83 -26.29
C ALA A 336 -8.10 19.25 -26.32
N PRO A 337 -9.21 19.50 -27.07
CA PRO A 337 -9.87 20.80 -27.12
C PRO A 337 -10.77 21.08 -25.90
N PHE A 338 -11.22 20.02 -25.22
CA PHE A 338 -12.00 20.03 -23.98
C PHE A 338 -11.48 18.91 -23.09
N LEU A 339 -11.45 19.14 -21.78
CA LEU A 339 -11.00 18.21 -20.76
C LEU A 339 -11.97 18.27 -19.58
N GLU A 340 -12.10 17.18 -18.83
CA GLU A 340 -12.70 17.20 -17.50
C GLU A 340 -11.62 17.44 -16.44
N ALA A 341 -12.01 17.85 -15.23
CA ALA A 341 -11.05 18.14 -14.17
C ALA A 341 -10.21 16.90 -13.80
N GLU A 342 -10.79 15.71 -13.90
CA GLU A 342 -10.16 14.40 -13.68
C GLU A 342 -9.07 14.07 -14.73
N ASP A 343 -9.15 14.67 -15.92
CA ASP A 343 -8.14 14.53 -16.97
C ASP A 343 -6.90 15.40 -16.67
N VAL A 344 -7.05 16.44 -15.85
CA VAL A 344 -5.95 17.32 -15.43
C VAL A 344 -5.15 16.66 -14.31
N GLN A 345 -4.24 15.78 -14.73
CA GLN A 345 -3.40 15.00 -13.83
C GLN A 345 -1.98 15.56 -13.74
N ALA A 346 -1.25 15.22 -12.67
CA ALA A 346 0.13 15.65 -12.45
C ALA A 346 1.08 15.32 -13.62
N LYS A 347 0.81 14.26 -14.38
CA LYS A 347 1.56 13.92 -15.61
C LYS A 347 1.48 15.01 -16.69
N HIS A 348 0.43 15.83 -16.67
CA HIS A 348 0.26 16.97 -17.55
C HIS A 348 0.95 18.23 -17.04
N ALA A 349 1.61 18.24 -15.88
CA ALA A 349 2.25 19.44 -15.31
C ALA A 349 3.16 20.19 -16.32
N PRO A 350 4.02 19.53 -17.13
CA PRO A 350 4.78 20.24 -18.17
C PRO A 350 3.89 20.89 -19.24
N GLY A 351 2.84 20.18 -19.68
CA GLY A 351 1.86 20.70 -20.64
C GLY A 351 1.03 21.85 -20.07
N ILE A 352 0.60 21.76 -18.81
CA ILE A 352 -0.14 22.80 -18.08
C ILE A 352 0.72 24.07 -17.97
N LEU A 353 1.98 23.93 -17.59
CA LEU A 353 2.91 25.06 -17.51
C LEU A 353 3.13 25.71 -18.89
N SER A 354 3.36 24.91 -19.92
CA SER A 354 3.54 25.40 -21.29
C SER A 354 2.28 26.09 -21.83
N PHE A 355 1.11 25.54 -21.53
CA PHE A 355 -0.19 26.12 -21.84
C PHE A 355 -0.40 27.46 -21.14
N TRP A 356 -0.08 27.56 -19.84
CA TRP A 356 -0.22 28.80 -19.09
C TRP A 356 0.72 29.90 -19.55
N GLU A 357 1.93 29.54 -19.97
CA GLU A 357 2.86 30.51 -20.57
C GLU A 357 2.35 31.05 -21.90
N ALA A 358 1.73 30.21 -22.73
CA ALA A 358 1.11 30.66 -23.97
C ALA A 358 -0.06 31.62 -23.70
N ILE A 359 -0.92 31.31 -22.72
CA ILE A 359 -1.98 32.21 -22.26
C ILE A 359 -1.40 33.54 -21.76
N GLY A 360 -0.38 33.49 -20.90
CA GLY A 360 0.26 34.68 -20.34
C GLY A 360 0.88 35.57 -21.43
N ALA A 361 1.49 34.98 -22.45
CA ALA A 361 2.03 35.72 -23.59
C ALA A 361 0.93 36.45 -24.37
N CYS A 362 -0.22 35.81 -24.62
CA CYS A 362 -1.37 36.44 -25.26
C CYS A 362 -1.92 37.63 -24.46
N LEU A 363 -1.99 37.49 -23.13
CA LEU A 363 -2.46 38.56 -22.24
C LEU A 363 -1.46 39.73 -22.13
N ALA A 364 -0.16 39.46 -22.27
CA ALA A 364 0.88 40.50 -22.22
C ALA A 364 0.93 41.34 -23.53
N THR A 365 0.60 40.75 -24.67
CA THR A 365 0.53 41.46 -25.96
C THR A 365 -0.59 42.51 -26.00
N GLU A 366 -1.70 42.30 -25.28
CA GLU A 366 -2.79 43.29 -25.19
C GLU A 366 -2.40 44.57 -24.40
N LEU A 367 -1.46 44.46 -23.44
CA LEU A 367 -1.02 45.57 -22.60
C LEU A 367 0.05 46.47 -23.25
N THR A 368 0.70 46.00 -24.31
CA THR A 368 1.83 46.70 -24.96
C THR A 368 1.47 47.35 -26.30
N GLY A 369 0.18 47.36 -26.68
CA GLY A 369 -0.31 48.04 -27.88
C GLY A 369 0.13 47.40 -29.21
N GLY A 370 0.63 46.16 -29.18
CA GLY A 370 0.88 45.38 -30.39
C GLY A 370 -0.44 44.94 -31.02
N THR A 371 -0.55 45.04 -32.34
CA THR A 371 -1.73 44.57 -33.09
C THR A 371 -2.09 43.13 -32.68
N PRO A 372 -3.36 42.85 -32.30
CA PRO A 372 -3.79 41.51 -31.95
C PRO A 372 -3.45 40.56 -33.10
N ARG A 373 -2.72 39.47 -32.83
CA ARG A 373 -2.81 38.32 -33.73
C ARG A 373 -4.22 37.78 -33.55
N ASP A 374 -5.05 37.99 -34.56
CA ASP A 374 -6.47 37.61 -34.66
C ASP A 374 -6.92 36.56 -33.64
N TYR A 375 -7.41 37.02 -32.50
CA TYR A 375 -8.41 36.32 -31.70
C TYR A 375 -9.47 37.36 -31.33
N PRO A 376 -10.33 37.77 -32.30
CA PRO A 376 -11.52 38.52 -31.92
C PRO A 376 -12.30 37.69 -30.90
N CYS A 377 -12.93 38.38 -29.95
CA CYS A 377 -13.92 37.79 -29.07
C CYS A 377 -14.98 37.09 -29.93
N VAL A 378 -14.80 35.79 -30.19
CA VAL A 378 -15.71 35.03 -31.04
C VAL A 378 -16.92 34.74 -30.18
N GLN A 379 -17.95 35.58 -30.28
CA GLN A 379 -19.29 35.21 -29.89
C GLN A 379 -19.70 34.01 -30.76
N TRP A 380 -19.48 32.81 -30.26
CA TRP A 380 -20.17 31.63 -30.78
C TRP A 380 -21.64 31.79 -30.36
N SER A 381 -22.48 32.24 -31.29
CA SER A 381 -23.92 32.18 -31.12
C SER A 381 -24.33 30.71 -30.89
N VAL A 382 -25.18 30.49 -29.91
CA VAL A 382 -25.73 29.19 -29.51
C VAL A 382 -26.78 28.74 -30.53
N GLN A 383 -26.39 28.58 -31.81
CA GLN A 383 -27.28 28.06 -32.85
C GLN A 383 -26.73 26.87 -33.64
N ASP A 384 -25.43 26.57 -33.58
CA ASP A 384 -24.86 25.41 -34.27
C ASP A 384 -24.68 24.18 -33.36
N ARG A 385 -25.75 23.81 -32.65
CA ARG A 385 -25.92 22.46 -32.10
C ARG A 385 -27.38 22.03 -32.24
N LEU A 386 -27.66 21.33 -33.33
CA LEU A 386 -28.45 20.09 -33.44
C LEU A 386 -28.42 19.68 -34.92
N PRO A 387 -28.54 18.37 -35.21
CA PRO A 387 -27.63 17.59 -36.04
C PRO A 387 -27.46 18.02 -37.50
#